data_AF-A0A356BXH8-F1
#
_entry.id   AF-A0A356BXH8-F1
#
_cell.length_a   1.000
_cell.length_b   1.000
_cell.length_c   1.000
_cell.angle_alpha   90.00
_cell.angle_beta   90.00
_cell.angle_gamma   90.00
#
_symmetry.space_group_name_H-M   'P 1'
#
loop_
_entity.id
_entity.type
_entity.pdbx_description
1 polymer ?
#
loop_
_entity_poly.entity_id
_entity_poly.type
_entity_poly.pdbx_seq_one_letter_code
_entity_poly.pdbx_strand_id
1 'polypeptide(L)'
;MKHRMFATVLVALIITLSTGLGQAQERTDQGYYTLRDERDRVITMTGRELDPGDHYIAGDNRLFEVTGIEGDTVTVRYLETIELPAITADFLGAQVSKSDETSGVVGIYHTHNAESYVPSSGTESKDDGRGDILKVGQALAAGMEDMGLTVYWSDNSHIPHDGQAYMRSRRTATELLQKKPDTLLDLHRDATPPEIYE
;
A
#
# COMPACT_ATOMS: atom_id res chain seq x y z
N MET A 1 29.18 40.87 2.26
CA MET A 1 29.27 39.42 2.54
C MET A 1 28.19 38.95 3.52
N LYS A 2 27.98 39.62 4.67
CA LYS A 2 26.98 39.23 5.69
C LYS A 2 25.52 39.16 5.18
N HIS A 3 25.10 40.08 4.31
CA HIS A 3 23.75 40.08 3.72
C HIS A 3 23.50 38.95 2.70
N ARG A 4 24.54 38.50 1.97
CA ARG A 4 24.43 37.38 1.02
C ARG A 4 24.31 36.04 1.77
N MET A 5 25.02 35.90 2.89
CA MET A 5 24.95 34.73 3.76
C MET A 5 23.58 34.57 4.46
N PHE A 6 22.95 35.68 4.85
CA PHE A 6 21.60 35.68 5.41
C PHE A 6 20.53 35.25 4.39
N ALA A 7 20.65 35.71 3.15
CA ALA A 7 19.73 35.34 2.08
C ALA A 7 19.84 33.83 1.72
N THR A 8 21.05 33.25 1.74
CA THR A 8 21.23 31.82 1.45
C THR A 8 20.68 30.92 2.55
N VAL A 9 20.82 31.32 3.83
CA VAL A 9 20.24 30.58 4.96
C VAL A 9 18.71 30.64 4.94
N LEU A 10 18.12 31.80 4.59
CA LEU A 10 16.67 31.95 4.51
C LEU A 10 16.06 31.13 3.36
N VAL A 11 16.71 31.09 2.20
CA VAL A 11 16.27 30.25 1.06
C VAL A 11 16.37 28.76 1.40
N ALA A 12 17.45 28.32 2.07
CA ALA A 12 17.57 26.93 2.53
C ALA A 12 16.48 26.55 3.55
N LEU A 13 16.14 27.47 4.47
CA LEU A 13 15.09 27.25 5.47
C LEU A 13 13.69 27.15 4.83
N ILE A 14 13.41 27.98 3.81
CA ILE A 14 12.15 27.93 3.05
C ILE A 14 12.06 26.62 2.24
N ILE A 15 13.16 26.11 1.70
CA ILE A 15 13.20 24.83 0.97
C ILE A 15 12.95 23.64 1.93
N THR A 16 13.44 23.69 3.17
CA THR A 16 13.14 22.64 4.17
C THR A 16 11.72 22.72 4.75
N LEU A 17 11.08 23.90 4.71
CA LEU A 17 9.68 24.08 5.15
C LEU A 17 8.66 23.76 4.05
N SER A 18 9.11 23.58 2.80
CA SER A 18 8.25 23.29 1.64
C SER A 18 8.30 21.85 1.16
N THR A 19 9.10 20.99 1.82
CA THR A 19 8.85 19.54 1.76
C THR A 19 7.61 19.25 2.59
N GLY A 20 6.44 19.47 1.99
CA GLY A 20 5.23 18.78 2.45
C GLY A 20 5.57 17.31 2.48
N LEU A 21 5.63 16.73 3.67
CA LEU A 21 5.54 15.29 3.82
C LEU A 21 4.21 14.93 3.15
N GLY A 22 4.25 14.42 1.92
CA GLY A 22 3.08 13.84 1.28
C GLY A 22 2.56 12.79 2.23
N GLN A 23 1.48 13.12 2.94
CA GLN A 23 0.78 12.16 3.76
C GLN A 23 0.03 11.29 2.76
N ALA A 24 0.20 9.96 2.83
CA ALA A 24 -0.74 9.06 2.19
C ALA A 24 -2.07 9.26 2.93
N GLN A 25 -2.93 10.10 2.37
CA GLN A 25 -4.18 10.49 2.99
C GLN A 25 -5.22 9.44 2.61
N GLU A 26 -5.64 8.68 3.63
CA GLU A 26 -6.61 7.59 3.51
C GLU A 26 -7.86 7.98 4.26
N ARG A 27 -9.01 7.56 3.73
CA ARG A 27 -10.29 7.74 4.42
C ARG A 27 -10.32 6.97 5.73
N THR A 28 -10.92 7.57 6.75
CA THR A 28 -11.08 6.96 8.09
C THR A 28 -12.51 6.49 8.36
N ASP A 29 -13.45 6.79 7.46
CA ASP A 29 -14.87 6.46 7.58
C ASP A 29 -15.26 5.13 6.92
N GLN A 30 -14.27 4.37 6.42
CA GLN A 30 -14.46 3.13 5.64
C GLN A 30 -15.28 3.31 4.36
N GLY A 31 -15.44 4.56 3.89
CA GLY A 31 -16.08 4.88 2.62
C GLY A 31 -15.14 4.73 1.42
N TYR A 32 -15.68 5.02 0.24
CA TYR A 32 -14.97 4.85 -1.03
C TYR A 32 -15.19 6.04 -1.96
N TYR A 33 -14.14 6.41 -2.68
CA TYR A 33 -14.27 7.16 -3.91
C TYR A 33 -14.64 6.22 -5.06
N THR A 34 -15.62 6.62 -5.87
CA THR A 34 -16.03 5.89 -7.06
C THR A 34 -15.48 6.57 -8.30
N LEU A 35 -14.59 5.90 -9.03
CA LEU A 35 -14.01 6.41 -10.26
C LEU A 35 -14.97 6.11 -11.42
N ARG A 36 -15.39 7.15 -12.13
CA ARG A 36 -16.36 7.08 -13.23
C ARG A 36 -15.79 7.71 -14.50
N ASP A 37 -16.04 7.08 -15.63
CA ASP A 37 -15.65 7.65 -16.93
C ASP A 37 -16.66 8.70 -17.44
N GLU A 38 -16.35 9.32 -18.57
CA GLU A 38 -17.19 10.33 -19.24
C GLU A 38 -18.60 9.81 -19.64
N ARG A 39 -18.84 8.49 -19.57
CA ARG A 39 -20.12 7.85 -19.86
C ARG A 39 -20.83 7.38 -18.58
N ASP A 40 -20.38 7.85 -17.41
CA ASP A 40 -20.89 7.49 -16.09
C ASP A 40 -20.72 5.99 -15.76
N ARG A 41 -19.78 5.31 -16.41
CA ARG A 41 -19.44 3.92 -16.08
C ARG A 41 -18.45 3.89 -14.95
N VAL A 42 -18.73 3.09 -13.92
CA VAL A 42 -17.78 2.84 -12.83
C VAL A 42 -16.58 2.07 -13.39
N ILE A 43 -15.39 2.64 -13.20
CA ILE A 43 -14.11 2.04 -13.59
C ILE A 43 -13.52 1.25 -12.43
N THR A 44 -13.53 1.83 -11.23
CA THR A 44 -13.06 1.19 -9.99
C THR A 44 -13.51 2.01 -8.78
N MET A 45 -13.14 1.57 -7.58
CA MET A 45 -13.31 2.30 -6.33
C MET A 45 -11.96 2.40 -5.61
N THR A 46 -11.82 3.32 -4.65
CA THR A 46 -10.62 3.40 -3.79
C THR A 46 -10.93 4.06 -2.45
N GLY A 47 -10.25 3.63 -1.38
CA GLY A 47 -10.25 4.31 -0.08
C GLY A 47 -9.21 5.43 0.03
N ARG A 48 -8.35 5.59 -0.99
CA ARG A 48 -7.30 6.62 -1.03
C ARG A 48 -7.86 7.93 -1.55
N GLU A 49 -7.47 9.04 -0.93
CA GLU A 49 -7.69 10.35 -1.53
C GLU A 49 -6.92 10.45 -2.86
N LEU A 50 -7.56 11.07 -3.85
CA LEU A 50 -7.01 11.28 -5.19
C LEU A 50 -6.98 12.77 -5.47
N ASP A 51 -6.11 13.18 -6.41
CA ASP A 51 -6.02 14.53 -6.93
C ASP A 51 -6.17 14.55 -8.46
N PRO A 52 -6.69 15.64 -9.07
CA PRO A 52 -6.61 15.82 -10.52
C PRO A 52 -5.17 15.69 -11.05
N GLY A 53 -5.00 14.85 -12.07
CA GLY A 53 -3.69 14.46 -12.62
C GLY A 53 -3.16 13.11 -12.13
N ASP A 54 -3.78 12.51 -11.10
CA ASP A 54 -3.47 11.15 -10.69
C ASP A 54 -3.84 10.14 -11.78
N HIS A 55 -3.13 9.02 -11.82
CA HIS A 55 -3.31 7.98 -12.83
C HIS A 55 -3.72 6.65 -12.21
N TYR A 56 -4.64 5.97 -12.87
CA TYR A 56 -5.06 4.60 -12.55
C TYR A 56 -4.90 3.70 -13.78
N ILE A 57 -4.28 2.54 -13.61
CA ILE A 57 -4.18 1.50 -14.64
C ILE A 57 -5.13 0.36 -14.25
N ALA A 58 -6.14 0.10 -15.08
CA ALA A 58 -7.10 -0.98 -14.88
C ALA A 58 -6.50 -2.35 -15.21
N GLY A 59 -7.18 -3.43 -14.79
CA GLY A 59 -6.75 -4.81 -15.03
C GLY A 59 -6.67 -5.22 -16.51
N ASP A 60 -7.29 -4.47 -17.41
CA ASP A 60 -7.18 -4.62 -18.86
C ASP A 60 -6.16 -3.66 -19.51
N ASN A 61 -5.24 -3.14 -18.69
CA ASN A 61 -4.18 -2.19 -19.04
C ASN A 61 -4.64 -0.83 -19.55
N ARG A 62 -5.93 -0.49 -19.43
CA ARG A 62 -6.39 0.87 -19.74
C ARG A 62 -5.91 1.85 -18.67
N LEU A 63 -5.18 2.87 -19.10
CA LEU A 63 -4.73 3.99 -18.30
C LEU A 63 -5.79 5.09 -18.27
N PHE A 64 -6.09 5.58 -17.08
CA PHE A 64 -7.03 6.66 -16.82
C PHE A 64 -6.33 7.77 -16.03
N GLU A 65 -6.69 9.01 -16.32
CA GLU A 65 -6.27 10.21 -15.57
C GLU A 65 -7.47 10.79 -14.81
N VAL A 66 -7.27 11.15 -13.55
CA VAL A 66 -8.27 11.86 -12.74
C VAL A 66 -8.40 13.29 -13.27
N THR A 67 -9.62 13.69 -13.61
CA THR A 67 -9.91 15.02 -14.19
C THR A 67 -10.72 15.92 -13.27
N GLY A 68 -11.43 15.36 -12.30
CA GLY A 68 -12.22 16.12 -11.33
C GLY A 68 -12.74 15.24 -10.20
N ILE A 69 -13.11 15.89 -9.09
CA ILE A 69 -13.59 15.22 -7.88
C ILE A 69 -14.76 16.03 -7.33
N GLU A 70 -15.91 15.38 -7.16
CA GLU A 70 -17.13 15.94 -6.59
C GLU A 70 -17.67 15.00 -5.50
N GLY A 71 -17.42 15.35 -4.24
CA GLY A 71 -17.72 14.48 -3.10
C GLY A 71 -16.99 13.14 -3.22
N ASP A 72 -17.73 12.04 -3.22
CA ASP A 72 -17.20 10.67 -3.34
C ASP A 72 -17.11 10.21 -4.82
N THR A 73 -17.42 11.07 -5.78
CA THR A 73 -17.32 10.75 -7.22
C THR A 73 -16.06 11.36 -7.81
N VAL A 74 -15.26 10.52 -8.47
CA VAL A 74 -14.03 10.91 -9.15
C VAL A 74 -14.22 10.70 -10.65
N THR A 75 -14.14 11.76 -11.43
CA THR A 75 -14.26 11.68 -12.88
C THR A 75 -12.91 11.39 -13.50
N VAL A 76 -12.82 10.33 -14.29
CA VAL A 76 -11.59 9.90 -14.95
C VAL A 76 -11.73 9.90 -16.48
N ARG A 77 -10.63 10.20 -17.16
CA ARG A 77 -10.54 10.17 -18.62
C ARG A 77 -9.59 9.06 -19.05
N TYR A 78 -10.04 8.24 -19.99
CA TYR A 78 -9.17 7.25 -20.63
C TYR A 78 -8.07 7.95 -21.44
N LEU A 79 -6.82 7.51 -21.26
CA LEU A 79 -5.66 8.00 -22.02
C LEU A 79 -5.26 7.01 -23.11
N GLU A 80 -4.88 5.79 -22.72
CA GLU A 80 -4.38 4.76 -23.63
C GLU A 80 -4.48 3.36 -23.02
N THR A 81 -4.24 2.32 -23.82
CA THR A 81 -4.04 0.95 -23.32
C THR A 81 -2.54 0.66 -23.33
N ILE A 82 -1.98 0.41 -22.15
CA ILE A 82 -0.55 0.17 -21.97
C ILE A 82 -0.21 -1.25 -22.45
N GLU A 83 0.88 -1.37 -23.23
CA GLU A 83 1.49 -2.67 -23.50
C GLU A 83 2.44 -3.04 -22.36
N LEU A 84 2.07 -4.06 -21.59
CA LEU A 84 2.95 -4.60 -20.55
C LEU A 84 4.14 -5.33 -21.18
N PRO A 85 5.35 -5.22 -20.59
CA PRO A 85 6.50 -5.96 -21.08
C PRO A 85 6.27 -7.47 -20.97
N ALA A 86 6.76 -8.22 -21.95
CA ALA A 86 6.71 -9.67 -21.91
C ALA A 86 7.57 -10.20 -20.75
N ILE A 87 6.94 -10.88 -19.79
CA ILE A 87 7.66 -11.56 -18.71
C ILE A 87 8.29 -12.83 -19.30
N THR A 88 9.60 -12.79 -19.52
CA THR A 88 10.38 -13.95 -19.99
C THR A 88 10.99 -14.70 -18.80
N ALA A 89 11.32 -15.98 -19.00
CA ALA A 89 11.99 -16.78 -17.97
C ALA A 89 13.35 -16.17 -17.55
N ASP A 90 14.05 -15.51 -18.48
CA ASP A 90 15.31 -14.82 -18.19
C ASP A 90 15.10 -13.59 -17.31
N PHE A 91 13.99 -12.85 -17.51
CA PHE A 91 13.62 -11.72 -16.65
C PHE A 91 13.34 -12.17 -15.20
N LEU A 92 12.68 -13.31 -15.03
CA LEU A 92 12.43 -13.91 -13.71
C LEU A 92 13.70 -14.50 -13.08
N GLY A 93 14.54 -15.17 -13.88
CA GLY A 93 15.80 -15.77 -13.42
C GLY A 93 16.88 -14.77 -13.02
N ALA A 94 16.84 -13.54 -13.54
CA ALA A 94 17.76 -12.46 -13.15
C ALA A 94 17.39 -11.80 -11.80
N GLN A 95 16.12 -11.89 -11.37
CA GLN A 95 15.65 -11.39 -10.07
C GLN A 95 15.81 -12.42 -8.96
N VAL A 96 15.70 -13.71 -9.28
CA VAL A 96 15.91 -14.80 -8.33
C VAL A 96 17.38 -15.22 -8.39
N SER A 97 18.22 -14.61 -7.55
CA SER A 97 19.54 -15.19 -7.26
C SER A 97 19.31 -16.63 -6.83
N LYS A 98 19.87 -17.60 -7.55
CA LYS A 98 19.89 -19.01 -7.12
C LYS A 98 20.63 -19.08 -5.79
N SER A 99 19.89 -19.09 -4.69
CA SER A 99 20.43 -19.45 -3.39
C SER A 99 20.57 -20.97 -3.37
N ASP A 100 21.81 -21.43 -3.25
CA ASP A 100 22.10 -22.81 -2.92
C ASP A 100 21.62 -23.05 -1.47
N GLU A 101 20.72 -24.03 -1.32
CA GLU A 101 20.16 -24.55 -0.07
C GLU A 101 19.27 -23.58 0.75
N THR A 102 18.10 -24.10 1.12
CA THR A 102 16.98 -23.43 1.79
C THR A 102 17.37 -22.85 3.14
N SER A 103 17.62 -21.55 3.20
CA SER A 103 17.60 -20.79 4.46
C SER A 103 17.25 -19.32 4.26
N GLY A 104 16.18 -19.04 3.50
CA GLY A 104 15.68 -17.67 3.36
C GLY A 104 15.03 -17.18 4.65
N VAL A 105 15.33 -15.95 5.06
CA VAL A 105 14.68 -15.27 6.19
C VAL A 105 13.58 -14.35 5.65
N VAL A 106 12.35 -14.53 6.10
CA VAL A 106 11.20 -13.69 5.73
C VAL A 106 10.70 -12.94 6.95
N GLY A 107 10.50 -11.62 6.83
CA GLY A 107 9.79 -10.81 7.81
C GLY A 107 8.36 -10.54 7.33
N ILE A 108 7.37 -10.65 8.22
CA ILE A 108 5.97 -10.36 7.91
C ILE A 108 5.41 -9.43 8.98
N TYR A 109 4.80 -8.33 8.57
CA TYR A 109 4.06 -7.42 9.45
C TYR A 109 2.80 -6.89 8.77
N HIS A 110 2.02 -6.10 9.50
CA HIS A 110 0.75 -5.56 9.05
C HIS A 110 0.63 -4.09 9.46
N THR A 111 0.76 -3.16 8.53
CA THR A 111 0.51 -1.75 8.84
C THR A 111 -0.94 -1.53 9.27
N HIS A 112 -1.92 -2.13 8.59
CA HIS A 112 -3.33 -2.07 8.97
C HIS A 112 -3.81 -3.37 9.64
N ASN A 113 -3.25 -3.68 10.82
CA ASN A 113 -3.56 -4.90 11.57
C ASN A 113 -5.02 -5.05 12.04
N ALA A 114 -5.85 -4.01 11.88
CA ALA A 114 -7.28 -4.03 12.21
C ALA A 114 -8.15 -4.63 11.09
N GLU A 115 -7.63 -4.75 9.87
CA GLU A 115 -8.37 -5.19 8.69
C GLU A 115 -9.01 -6.58 8.85
N SER A 116 -10.30 -6.67 8.50
CA SER A 116 -11.13 -7.86 8.61
C SER A 116 -12.02 -8.01 7.37
N TYR A 117 -12.63 -9.19 7.19
CA TYR A 117 -13.40 -9.49 5.99
C TYR A 117 -14.90 -9.60 6.28
N VAL A 118 -15.72 -8.99 5.42
CA VAL A 118 -17.17 -9.22 5.34
C VAL A 118 -17.44 -10.22 4.19
N PRO A 119 -18.39 -11.16 4.35
CA PRO A 119 -19.31 -11.33 5.48
C PRO A 119 -18.75 -12.13 6.66
N SER A 120 -17.60 -12.80 6.53
CA SER A 120 -17.13 -13.80 7.49
C SER A 120 -16.98 -13.31 8.93
N SER A 121 -16.47 -12.09 9.13
CA SER A 121 -16.28 -11.50 10.46
C SER A 121 -17.31 -10.42 10.80
N GLY A 122 -18.22 -10.13 9.87
CA GLY A 122 -19.27 -9.13 10.06
C GLY A 122 -18.78 -7.67 10.15
N THR A 123 -17.47 -7.42 10.02
CA THR A 123 -16.88 -6.08 10.00
C THR A 123 -15.65 -6.05 9.11
N GLU A 124 -15.43 -4.90 8.48
CA GLU A 124 -14.29 -4.57 7.63
C GLU A 124 -13.02 -4.22 8.43
N SER A 125 -13.19 -3.83 9.70
CA SER A 125 -12.12 -3.43 10.61
C SER A 125 -12.50 -3.71 12.07
N LYS A 126 -11.54 -4.08 12.91
CA LYS A 126 -11.72 -4.29 14.34
C LYS A 126 -10.87 -3.30 15.13
N ASP A 127 -11.54 -2.46 15.92
CA ASP A 127 -10.90 -1.34 16.64
C ASP A 127 -9.90 -1.77 17.72
N ASP A 128 -9.95 -3.05 18.13
CA ASP A 128 -8.97 -3.66 19.03
C ASP A 128 -7.64 -4.00 18.34
N GLY A 129 -7.54 -3.81 17.01
CA GLY A 129 -6.37 -4.16 16.22
C GLY A 129 -6.19 -5.66 16.02
N ARG A 130 -7.21 -6.48 16.26
CA ARG A 130 -7.18 -7.94 16.09
C ARG A 130 -7.92 -8.36 14.83
N GLY A 131 -7.60 -7.68 13.73
CA GLY A 131 -8.15 -7.94 12.41
C GLY A 131 -7.94 -9.37 11.94
N ASP A 132 -8.76 -9.84 11.00
CA ASP A 132 -8.56 -11.16 10.39
C ASP A 132 -7.30 -11.23 9.53
N ILE A 133 -6.78 -10.08 9.07
CA ILE A 133 -5.52 -10.03 8.32
C ILE A 133 -4.36 -10.66 9.10
N LEU A 134 -4.39 -10.60 10.43
CA LEU A 134 -3.41 -11.27 11.29
C LEU A 134 -3.48 -12.80 11.15
N LYS A 135 -4.67 -13.38 11.00
CA LYS A 135 -4.83 -14.82 10.78
C LYS A 135 -4.29 -15.23 9.41
N VAL A 136 -4.48 -14.38 8.40
CA VAL A 136 -3.90 -14.57 7.05
C VAL A 136 -2.38 -14.54 7.12
N GLY A 137 -1.81 -13.55 7.81
CA GLY A 137 -0.36 -13.46 8.04
C GLY A 137 0.20 -14.67 8.78
N GLN A 138 -0.50 -15.13 9.82
CA GLN A 138 -0.12 -16.33 10.56
C GLN A 138 -0.15 -17.60 9.70
N ALA A 139 -1.19 -17.78 8.89
CA ALA A 139 -1.30 -18.93 7.99
C ALA A 139 -0.21 -18.91 6.91
N LEU A 140 0.11 -17.72 6.36
CA LEU A 140 1.20 -17.57 5.41
C LEU A 140 2.56 -17.89 6.05
N ALA A 141 2.81 -17.39 7.26
CA ALA A 141 4.02 -17.68 8.00
C ALA A 141 4.20 -19.19 8.22
N ALA A 142 3.16 -19.88 8.71
CA ALA A 142 3.20 -21.33 8.90
C ALA A 142 3.48 -22.10 7.61
N GLY A 143 2.84 -21.71 6.49
CA GLY A 143 3.11 -22.33 5.19
C GLY A 143 4.55 -22.12 4.70
N MET A 144 5.14 -20.95 4.95
CA MET A 144 6.54 -20.66 4.63
C MET A 144 7.51 -21.45 5.51
N GLU A 145 7.21 -21.59 6.80
CA GLU A 145 7.99 -22.40 7.75
C GLU A 145 7.96 -23.89 7.36
N ASP A 146 6.79 -24.42 6.96
CA ASP A 146 6.64 -25.79 6.46
C ASP A 146 7.48 -26.06 5.19
N MET A 147 7.78 -25.01 4.41
CA MET A 147 8.70 -25.06 3.26
C MET A 147 10.18 -24.93 3.64
N GLY A 148 10.51 -24.82 4.94
CA GLY A 148 11.88 -24.72 5.44
C GLY A 148 12.44 -23.30 5.50
N LEU A 149 11.61 -22.26 5.37
CA LEU A 149 12.03 -20.86 5.54
C LEU A 149 12.03 -20.46 7.01
N THR A 150 12.90 -19.52 7.39
CA THR A 150 12.82 -18.88 8.71
C THR A 150 11.92 -17.67 8.62
N VAL A 151 10.82 -17.65 9.38
CA VAL A 151 9.85 -16.54 9.34
C VAL A 151 9.85 -15.77 10.67
N TYR A 152 9.88 -14.45 10.58
CA TYR A 152 9.62 -13.54 11.70
C TYR A 152 8.32 -12.79 11.42
N TRP A 153 7.22 -13.32 11.93
CA TRP A 153 5.90 -12.67 11.86
C TRP A 153 5.68 -11.79 13.09
N SER A 154 5.17 -10.57 12.87
CA SER A 154 4.82 -9.62 13.93
C SER A 154 3.34 -9.30 13.89
N ASP A 155 2.68 -9.47 15.04
CA ASP A 155 1.29 -9.08 15.27
C ASP A 155 1.17 -7.77 16.08
N ASN A 156 2.25 -6.97 16.11
CA ASN A 156 2.26 -5.66 16.73
C ASN A 156 1.09 -4.81 16.22
N SER A 157 0.42 -4.12 17.15
CA SER A 157 -0.69 -3.24 16.80
C SER A 157 -0.22 -1.86 16.37
N HIS A 158 -0.79 -1.36 15.28
CA HIS A 158 -0.55 -0.04 14.70
C HIS A 158 -1.84 0.80 14.62
N ILE A 159 -2.85 0.46 15.42
CA ILE A 159 -4.06 1.27 15.57
C ILE A 159 -3.72 2.72 16.01
N PRO A 160 -4.55 3.73 15.69
CA PRO A 160 -5.83 3.66 14.93
C PRO A 160 -5.69 3.19 13.47
N HIS A 161 -6.80 2.82 12.82
CA HIS A 161 -6.80 2.49 11.40
C HIS A 161 -6.87 3.81 10.59
N ASP A 162 -5.71 4.37 10.26
CA ASP A 162 -5.56 5.62 9.51
C ASP A 162 -4.23 5.63 8.72
N GLY A 163 -4.02 6.65 7.88
CA GLY A 163 -2.75 6.82 7.15
C GLY A 163 -1.52 7.04 8.05
N GLN A 164 -1.68 7.39 9.33
CA GLN A 164 -0.55 7.45 10.28
C GLN A 164 -0.12 6.05 10.74
N ALA A 165 -0.87 4.99 10.43
CA ALA A 165 -0.48 3.61 10.71
C ALA A 165 0.85 3.28 10.03
N TYR A 166 1.11 3.79 8.82
CA TYR A 166 2.40 3.64 8.15
C TYR A 166 3.55 4.21 8.99
N MET A 167 3.36 5.37 9.62
CA MET A 167 4.39 5.96 10.49
C MET A 167 4.62 5.13 11.75
N ARG A 168 3.55 4.55 12.32
CA ARG A 168 3.64 3.67 13.50
C ARG A 168 4.31 2.33 13.18
N SER A 169 3.98 1.73 12.03
CA SER A 169 4.49 0.42 11.60
C SER A 169 5.96 0.45 11.19
N ARG A 170 6.55 1.63 10.89
CA ARG A 170 7.99 1.78 10.66
C ARG A 170 8.85 1.20 11.78
N ARG A 171 8.39 1.27 13.04
CA ARG A 171 9.12 0.67 14.16
C ARG A 171 9.19 -0.84 14.03
N THR A 172 8.06 -1.49 13.79
CA THR A 172 7.96 -2.94 13.57
C THR A 172 8.78 -3.37 12.36
N ALA A 173 8.68 -2.66 11.23
CA ALA A 173 9.49 -2.92 10.06
C ALA A 173 11.00 -2.81 10.37
N THR A 174 11.42 -1.80 11.14
CA THR A 174 12.82 -1.63 11.55
C THR A 174 13.29 -2.76 12.47
N GLU A 175 12.46 -3.23 13.39
CA GLU A 175 12.75 -4.37 14.27
C GLU A 175 12.90 -5.67 13.46
N LEU A 176 12.06 -5.89 12.45
CA LEU A 176 12.18 -7.03 11.54
C LEU A 176 13.44 -6.94 10.67
N LEU A 177 13.81 -5.75 10.19
CA LEU A 177 15.04 -5.56 9.42
C LEU A 177 16.31 -5.94 10.21
N GLN A 178 16.30 -5.87 11.54
CA GLN A 178 17.43 -6.33 12.37
C GLN A 178 17.65 -7.85 12.27
N LYS A 179 16.63 -8.61 11.83
CA LYS A 179 16.72 -10.04 11.56
C LYS A 179 17.40 -10.36 10.22
N LYS A 180 17.74 -9.32 9.44
CA LYS A 180 18.33 -9.43 8.09
C LYS A 180 17.49 -10.32 7.15
N PRO A 181 16.19 -10.04 6.99
CA PRO A 181 15.36 -10.79 6.07
C PRO A 181 15.80 -10.59 4.62
N ASP A 182 15.72 -11.64 3.82
CA ASP A 182 15.82 -11.57 2.36
C ASP A 182 14.57 -10.95 1.75
N THR A 183 13.43 -11.05 2.44
CA THR A 183 12.14 -10.51 2.02
C THR A 183 11.36 -9.96 3.21
N LEU A 184 10.84 -8.76 3.10
CA LEU A 184 9.94 -8.14 4.08
C LEU A 184 8.57 -7.92 3.44
N LEU A 185 7.52 -8.40 4.09
CA LEU A 185 6.13 -8.32 3.62
C LEU A 185 5.31 -7.46 4.57
N ASP A 186 4.65 -6.44 4.03
CA ASP A 186 3.55 -5.73 4.69
C ASP A 186 2.24 -6.26 4.12
N LEU A 187 1.50 -7.03 4.92
CA LEU A 187 0.30 -7.73 4.47
C LEU A 187 -0.97 -6.97 4.85
N HIS A 188 -1.80 -6.72 3.83
CA HIS A 188 -3.07 -6.02 3.89
C HIS A 188 -4.16 -6.82 3.17
N ARG A 189 -5.43 -6.54 3.46
CA ARG A 189 -6.55 -6.89 2.56
C ARG A 189 -6.74 -5.80 1.51
N ASP A 190 -7.50 -6.12 0.47
CA ASP A 190 -7.95 -5.07 -0.43
C ASP A 190 -8.98 -4.17 0.26
N ALA A 191 -8.93 -2.87 0.00
CA ALA A 191 -9.78 -1.88 0.64
C ALA A 191 -11.22 -1.92 0.09
N THR A 192 -11.37 -2.24 -1.19
CA THR A 192 -12.58 -2.01 -2.00
C THR A 192 -13.62 -3.13 -1.89
N PRO A 193 -14.90 -2.84 -2.20
CA PRO A 193 -15.96 -3.85 -2.19
C PRO A 193 -15.70 -4.99 -3.20
N PRO A 194 -16.17 -6.22 -2.89
CA PRO A 194 -15.91 -7.40 -3.71
C PRO A 194 -16.46 -7.26 -5.14
N GLU A 195 -17.54 -6.49 -5.35
CA GLU A 195 -18.19 -6.32 -6.65
C GLU A 195 -17.30 -5.64 -7.70
N ILE A 196 -16.21 -4.98 -7.27
CA ILE A 196 -15.22 -4.39 -8.19
C ILE A 196 -14.27 -5.46 -8.79
N TYR A 197 -14.23 -6.66 -8.21
CA TYR A 197 -13.41 -7.78 -8.64
C TYR A 197 -14.17 -8.86 -9.44
N GLU A 198 -15.49 -8.74 -9.56
CA GLU A 198 -16.38 -9.70 -10.25
C GLU A 198 -16.66 -9.30 -11.72
#